data_AF-A0A821CCQ2-F1
#
_entry.id   AF-A0A821CCQ2-F1
#
_cell.length_a   1.000
_cell.length_b   1.000
_cell.length_c   1.000
_cell.angle_alpha   90.00
_cell.angle_beta   90.00
_cell.angle_gamma   90.00
#
_symmetry.space_group_name_H-M   'P 1'
#
loop_
_entity.id
_entity.type
_entity.pdbx_description
1 polymer ?
#
loop_
_entity_poly.entity_id
_entity_poly.type
_entity_poly.pdbx_seq_one_letter_code
_entity_poly.pdbx_strand_id
1 'polypeptide(L)'
;MTGRKATPATTTTSTKTSTTTGRILKKDKSKNFMRDLRIRKLCLNICVGESGDRLTRASKVLEQLTGQTPVFSKARYTVRSFGIRRNEKIGVFCTVRGEKAKEILEKGLKVKEYELHKGNFSEMGNFGF
;
A
#
# COMPACT_ATOMS: atom_id res chain seq x y z
N MET A 1 -5.86 29.92 -56.63
CA MET A 1 -7.03 29.07 -56.30
C MET A 1 -6.54 28.10 -55.25
N THR A 2 -6.97 27.98 -54.01
CA THR A 2 -8.08 28.40 -53.13
C THR A 2 -7.49 28.11 -51.72
N GLY A 3 -7.79 28.72 -50.58
CA GLY A 3 -8.78 29.66 -50.10
C GLY A 3 -8.57 29.69 -48.57
N ARG A 4 -8.91 30.81 -47.94
CA ARG A 4 -9.08 30.90 -46.48
C ARG A 4 -10.18 29.93 -46.01
N LYS A 5 -10.09 29.45 -44.75
CA LYS A 5 -11.20 29.37 -43.75
C LYS A 5 -10.64 28.75 -42.46
N ALA A 6 -10.62 29.46 -41.33
CA ALA A 6 -11.72 29.68 -40.38
C ALA A 6 -12.02 28.45 -39.48
N THR A 7 -11.73 28.63 -38.19
CA THR A 7 -12.26 28.03 -36.93
C THR A 7 -13.72 27.50 -37.01
N PRO A 8 -14.19 26.53 -36.18
CA PRO A 8 -14.47 26.74 -34.74
C PRO A 8 -14.45 25.49 -33.79
N ALA A 9 -14.58 25.76 -32.49
CA ALA A 9 -14.87 24.82 -31.40
C ALA A 9 -16.30 24.27 -31.46
N THR A 10 -16.56 23.08 -30.86
CA THR A 10 -17.83 22.63 -30.23
C THR A 10 -17.56 21.26 -29.54
N THR A 11 -17.58 21.18 -28.20
CA THR A 11 -18.69 20.68 -27.33
C THR A 11 -18.95 19.18 -27.58
N THR A 12 -18.90 18.25 -26.62
CA THR A 12 -19.79 18.00 -25.46
C THR A 12 -19.33 16.59 -24.98
N THR A 13 -19.25 16.16 -23.72
CA THR A 13 -20.34 15.72 -22.83
C THR A 13 -19.60 14.91 -21.74
N SER A 14 -19.24 15.49 -20.59
CA SER A 14 -20.01 15.46 -19.33
C SER A 14 -20.01 14.13 -18.56
N THR A 15 -19.58 14.22 -17.29
CA THR A 15 -20.27 13.71 -16.06
C THR A 15 -20.18 12.20 -15.77
N LYS A 16 -20.01 11.66 -14.54
CA LYS A 16 -20.23 12.08 -13.13
C LYS A 16 -19.20 11.31 -12.24
N THR A 17 -18.49 11.88 -11.26
CA THR A 17 -18.86 12.30 -9.88
C THR A 17 -19.12 11.18 -8.86
N SER A 18 -18.25 11.09 -7.84
CA SER A 18 -18.58 10.92 -6.40
C SER A 18 -17.31 11.29 -5.58
N THR A 19 -17.21 12.42 -4.85
CA THR A 19 -17.91 12.84 -3.60
C THR A 19 -17.65 11.79 -2.49
N THR A 20 -17.03 11.98 -1.32
CA THR A 20 -16.55 13.14 -0.55
C THR A 20 -15.73 12.62 0.65
N THR A 21 -14.63 13.30 1.03
CA THR A 21 -14.30 13.78 2.39
C THR A 21 -13.09 14.70 2.26
N GLY A 22 -13.33 15.88 1.69
CA GLY A 22 -12.32 16.93 1.56
C GLY A 22 -12.33 17.81 2.80
N ARG A 23 -11.29 17.73 3.63
CA ARG A 23 -10.88 18.93 4.37
C ARG A 23 -10.18 19.83 3.35
N ILE A 24 -10.83 20.92 2.98
CA ILE A 24 -10.23 22.00 2.20
C ILE A 24 -9.15 22.63 3.08
N LEU A 25 -7.92 22.15 2.93
CA LEU A 25 -6.76 22.80 3.54
C LEU A 25 -6.56 24.16 2.85
N LYS A 26 -6.77 25.25 3.59
CA LYS A 26 -6.38 26.63 3.22
C LYS A 26 -5.07 26.61 2.42
N LYS A 27 -5.06 27.28 1.27
CA LYS A 27 -3.88 27.35 0.40
C LYS A 27 -2.90 28.37 0.99
N ASP A 28 -2.16 27.96 2.02
CA ASP A 28 -1.05 28.75 2.55
C ASP A 28 0.00 28.92 1.45
N LYS A 29 0.36 30.15 1.12
CA LYS A 29 1.38 30.50 0.11
C LYS A 29 2.79 29.97 0.46
N SER A 30 2.96 29.31 1.62
CA SER A 30 4.18 28.61 2.06
C SER A 30 4.20 27.11 1.72
N LYS A 31 3.16 26.58 1.06
CA LYS A 31 3.06 25.15 0.72
C LYS A 31 4.04 24.76 -0.39
N ASN A 32 5.18 24.24 0.03
CA ASN A 32 6.05 23.45 -0.82
C ASN A 32 5.35 22.12 -1.17
N PHE A 33 5.17 21.84 -2.46
CA PHE A 33 4.53 20.61 -2.98
C PHE A 33 5.17 19.32 -2.43
N MET A 34 6.43 19.36 -2.02
CA MET A 34 7.11 18.21 -1.41
C MET A 34 6.62 17.86 0.01
N ARG A 35 5.85 18.74 0.66
CA ARG A 35 5.27 18.50 1.99
C ARG A 35 3.92 17.79 1.95
N ASP A 36 3.37 17.51 0.77
CA ASP A 36 2.10 16.83 0.65
C ASP A 36 2.19 15.37 1.10
N LEU A 37 1.19 14.93 1.87
CA LEU A 37 1.07 13.57 2.38
C LEU A 37 0.82 12.59 1.24
N ARG A 38 1.70 11.60 1.10
CA ARG A 38 1.60 10.54 0.09
C ARG A 38 1.93 9.20 0.71
N ILE A 39 1.26 8.16 0.26
CA ILE A 39 1.59 6.78 0.64
C ILE A 39 2.92 6.42 -0.04
N ARG A 40 3.99 6.27 0.75
CA ARG A 40 5.32 5.94 0.24
C ARG A 40 5.46 4.47 -0.12
N LYS A 41 5.07 3.58 0.80
CA LYS A 41 5.14 2.13 0.64
C LYS A 41 4.12 1.47 1.57
N LEU A 42 3.66 0.30 1.18
CA LEU A 42 2.89 -0.61 2.01
C LEU A 42 3.71 -1.90 2.16
N CYS A 43 4.00 -2.27 3.40
CA CYS A 43 4.77 -3.49 3.71
C CYS A 43 3.82 -4.52 4.31
N LEU A 44 3.66 -5.65 3.63
CA LEU A 44 2.91 -6.80 4.12
C LEU A 44 3.91 -7.84 4.62
N ASN A 45 3.70 -8.32 5.83
CA ASN A 45 4.62 -9.26 6.46
C ASN A 45 3.81 -10.38 7.13
N ILE A 46 4.15 -11.62 6.80
CA ILE A 46 3.60 -12.82 7.44
C ILE A 46 4.76 -13.53 8.13
N CYS A 47 4.76 -13.51 9.46
CA CYS A 47 5.70 -14.24 10.30
C CYS A 47 5.08 -15.56 10.73
N VAL A 48 5.58 -16.68 10.19
CA VAL A 48 5.06 -18.01 10.50
C VAL A 48 5.77 -18.60 11.73
N GLY A 49 7.03 -18.23 11.97
CA GLY A 49 7.78 -18.68 13.16
C GLY A 49 8.50 -20.03 12.98
N GLU A 50 8.25 -20.72 11.88
CA GLU A 50 8.84 -22.03 11.56
C GLU A 50 9.11 -22.16 10.05
N SER A 51 10.04 -23.04 9.69
CA SER A 51 10.22 -23.48 8.30
C SER A 51 9.20 -24.54 7.90
N GLY A 52 9.01 -24.70 6.58
CA GLY A 52 8.30 -25.83 6.00
C GLY A 52 7.09 -25.41 5.17
N ASP A 53 6.09 -26.28 5.13
CA ASP A 53 4.93 -26.12 4.24
C ASP A 53 4.03 -24.94 4.60
N ARG A 54 3.96 -24.56 5.89
CA ARG A 54 3.19 -23.39 6.30
C ARG A 54 3.77 -22.12 5.69
N LEU A 55 5.10 -22.02 5.60
CA LEU A 55 5.78 -20.88 4.98
C LEU A 55 5.55 -20.81 3.48
N THR A 56 5.56 -21.95 2.77
CA THR A 56 5.31 -21.98 1.33
C THR A 56 3.84 -21.65 1.00
N ARG A 57 2.89 -22.06 1.84
CA ARG A 57 1.48 -21.65 1.72
C ARG A 57 1.32 -20.15 1.96
N ALA A 58 1.94 -19.60 3.00
CA ALA A 58 1.92 -18.16 3.28
C ALA A 58 2.50 -17.34 2.11
N SER A 59 3.57 -17.83 1.48
CA SER A 59 4.13 -17.25 0.26
C SER A 59 3.10 -17.18 -0.86
N LYS A 60 2.39 -18.28 -1.14
CA LYS A 60 1.37 -18.32 -2.20
C LYS A 60 0.21 -17.37 -1.93
N VAL A 61 -0.25 -17.28 -0.67
CA VAL A 61 -1.31 -16.33 -0.29
C VAL A 61 -0.85 -14.89 -0.52
N LEU A 62 0.39 -14.56 -0.14
CA LEU A 62 0.90 -13.20 -0.32
C LEU A 62 1.07 -12.84 -1.80
N GLU A 63 1.48 -13.80 -2.61
CA GLU A 63 1.58 -13.65 -4.07
C GLU A 63 0.19 -13.43 -4.70
N GLN A 64 -0.82 -14.19 -4.30
CA GLN A 64 -2.20 -14.01 -4.78
C GLN A 64 -2.79 -12.64 -4.41
N LEU A 65 -2.48 -12.13 -3.21
CA LEU A 65 -2.98 -10.82 -2.76
C LEU A 65 -2.28 -9.65 -3.43
N THR A 66 -0.96 -9.75 -3.65
CA THR A 66 -0.13 -8.63 -4.11
C THR A 66 0.18 -8.66 -5.60
N GLY A 67 0.07 -9.82 -6.25
CA GLY A 67 0.52 -10.06 -7.62
C GLY A 67 2.02 -9.84 -7.80
N GLN A 68 2.81 -9.98 -6.73
CA GLN A 68 4.26 -9.83 -6.72
C GLN A 68 4.91 -11.05 -6.08
N THR A 69 6.09 -11.42 -6.54
CA THR A 69 6.89 -12.48 -5.93
C THR A 69 7.39 -12.03 -4.57
N PRO A 70 7.00 -12.71 -3.48
CA PRO A 70 7.35 -12.27 -2.15
C PRO A 70 8.76 -12.72 -1.75
N VAL A 71 9.36 -12.01 -0.79
CA VAL A 71 10.74 -12.27 -0.34
C VAL A 71 10.72 -13.05 0.96
N PHE A 72 11.50 -14.13 1.02
CA PHE A 72 11.69 -14.93 2.23
C PHE A 72 12.68 -14.26 3.19
N SER A 73 12.25 -14.05 4.43
CA SER A 73 13.08 -13.56 5.53
C SER A 73 13.79 -14.71 6.24
N LYS A 74 15.09 -14.53 6.51
CA LYS A 74 15.94 -15.49 7.20
C LYS A 74 16.19 -15.09 8.66
N ALA A 75 16.31 -16.07 9.55
CA ALA A 75 16.73 -15.85 10.93
C ALA A 75 18.13 -15.27 11.01
N ARG A 76 18.30 -14.20 11.78
CA ARG A 76 19.62 -13.65 12.12
C ARG A 76 20.30 -14.43 13.26
N TYR A 77 19.50 -14.96 14.18
CA TYR A 77 19.97 -15.63 15.40
C TYR A 77 19.33 -17.00 15.55
N THR A 78 20.03 -17.91 16.23
CA THR A 78 19.48 -19.19 16.67
C THR A 78 18.81 -18.96 18.02
N VAL A 79 17.53 -19.31 18.15
CA VAL A 79 16.78 -19.20 19.41
C VAL A 79 16.15 -20.55 19.71
N ARG A 80 16.74 -21.26 20.69
CA ARG A 80 16.40 -22.67 20.99
C ARG A 80 14.96 -22.82 21.50
N SER A 81 14.48 -21.85 22.27
CA SER A 81 13.10 -21.82 22.80
C SER A 81 12.04 -21.76 21.69
N PHE A 82 12.36 -21.17 20.54
CA PHE A 82 11.48 -21.14 19.37
C PHE A 82 11.79 -22.24 18.34
N GLY A 83 12.78 -23.10 18.59
CA GLY A 83 13.19 -24.14 17.64
C GLY A 83 13.89 -23.62 16.38
N ILE A 84 14.25 -22.34 16.32
CA ILE A 84 14.76 -21.67 15.13
C ILE A 84 16.29 -21.70 15.06
N ARG A 85 16.84 -22.05 13.89
CA ARG A 85 18.27 -21.98 13.59
C ARG A 85 18.63 -20.73 12.77
N ARG A 86 19.89 -20.27 12.88
CA ARG A 86 20.40 -19.18 12.04
C ARG A 86 20.27 -19.51 10.54
N ASN A 87 19.94 -18.51 9.73
CA ASN A 87 19.72 -18.58 8.28
C ASN A 87 18.51 -19.40 7.83
N GLU A 88 17.72 -19.92 8.77
CA GLU A 88 16.47 -20.59 8.51
C GLU A 88 15.40 -19.61 8.00
N LYS A 89 14.55 -20.03 7.06
CA LYS A 89 13.50 -19.16 6.50
C LYS A 89 12.27 -19.21 7.42
N ILE A 90 11.83 -18.07 7.94
CA ILE A 90 10.81 -18.02 9.02
C ILE A 90 9.62 -17.14 8.69
N GLY A 91 9.81 -16.22 7.76
CA GLY A 91 8.79 -15.26 7.37
C GLY A 91 8.85 -14.94 5.90
N VAL A 92 7.77 -14.35 5.42
CA VAL A 92 7.63 -13.87 4.05
C VAL A 92 7.13 -12.44 4.12
N PHE A 93 7.75 -11.55 3.36
CA PHE A 93 7.31 -10.16 3.26
C PHE A 93 7.26 -9.70 1.81
N CYS A 94 6.37 -8.75 1.53
CA CYS A 94 6.26 -8.09 0.25
C CYS A 94 6.12 -6.58 0.49
N THR A 95 6.79 -5.78 -0.33
CA THR A 95 6.68 -4.32 -0.28
C THR A 95 6.05 -3.82 -1.56
N VAL A 96 4.79 -3.39 -1.46
CA VAL A 96 4.03 -2.85 -2.57
C VAL A 96 4.15 -1.32 -2.55
N ARG A 97 4.27 -0.72 -3.73
CA ARG A 97 4.33 0.73 -3.94
C ARG A 97 3.40 1.13 -5.08
N GLY A 98 3.11 2.42 -5.18
CA GLY A 98 2.29 2.97 -6.26
C GLY A 98 0.79 2.69 -6.09
N GLU A 99 0.09 2.52 -7.20
CA GLU A 99 -1.38 2.39 -7.24
C GLU A 99 -1.86 1.08 -6.61
N LYS A 100 -1.16 -0.03 -6.87
CA LYS A 100 -1.44 -1.33 -6.23
C LYS A 100 -1.47 -1.25 -4.70
N ALA A 101 -0.63 -0.39 -4.10
CA ALA A 101 -0.62 -0.21 -2.65
C ALA A 101 -1.89 0.49 -2.15
N LYS A 102 -2.46 1.42 -2.92
CA LYS A 102 -3.72 2.10 -2.57
C LYS A 102 -4.89 1.13 -2.62
N GLU A 103 -4.97 0.32 -3.67
CA GLU A 103 -6.01 -0.69 -3.83
C GLU A 103 -6.00 -1.72 -2.70
N ILE A 104 -4.81 -2.22 -2.34
CA ILE A 104 -4.67 -3.19 -1.24
C ILE A 104 -5.02 -2.54 0.09
N LEU A 105 -4.62 -1.29 0.32
CA LEU A 105 -4.96 -0.56 1.53
C LEU A 105 -6.48 -0.36 1.67
N GLU A 106 -7.16 0.02 0.60
CA GLU A 106 -8.61 0.19 0.57
C GLU A 106 -9.33 -1.13 0.85
N LYS A 107 -8.91 -2.22 0.20
CA LYS A 107 -9.42 -3.57 0.48
C LYS A 107 -9.18 -3.99 1.93
N GLY A 108 -8.03 -3.67 2.50
CA GLY A 108 -7.69 -3.98 3.90
C GLY A 108 -8.52 -3.19 4.91
N LEU A 109 -8.70 -1.89 4.68
CA LEU A 109 -9.51 -1.04 5.56
C LEU A 109 -10.99 -1.42 5.52
N LYS A 110 -11.49 -1.91 4.39
CA LYS A 110 -12.86 -2.43 4.28
C LYS A 110 -13.10 -3.61 5.24
N VAL A 111 -12.12 -4.48 5.46
CA VAL A 111 -12.23 -5.62 6.40
C VAL A 111 -12.24 -5.15 7.85
N LYS A 112 -11.60 -4.02 8.13
CA LYS A 112 -11.58 -3.38 9.45
C LYS A 112 -12.69 -2.35 9.65
N GLU A 113 -13.73 -2.38 8.80
CA GLU A 113 -14.87 -1.45 8.87
C GLU A 113 -14.47 0.04 8.86
N TYR A 114 -13.31 0.35 8.28
CA TYR A 114 -12.68 1.68 8.29
C TYR A 114 -12.36 2.23 9.70
N GLU A 115 -12.31 1.36 10.71
CA GLU A 115 -11.94 1.71 12.07
C GLU A 115 -10.51 1.28 12.39
N LEU A 116 -9.73 2.21 12.97
CA LEU A 116 -8.38 1.96 13.45
C LEU A 116 -8.23 2.55 14.85
N HIS A 117 -7.69 1.76 15.77
CA HIS A 117 -7.35 2.25 17.10
C HIS A 117 -6.26 3.33 17.03
N LYS A 118 -6.34 4.31 17.92
CA LYS A 118 -5.36 5.39 18.00
C LYS A 118 -3.92 4.88 18.19
N GLY A 119 -3.75 3.76 18.91
CA GLY A 119 -2.44 3.14 19.13
C GLY A 119 -1.76 2.56 17.89
N ASN A 120 -2.50 2.37 16.79
CA ASN A 120 -1.96 1.88 15.53
C ASN A 120 -1.16 2.95 14.78
N PHE A 121 -1.32 4.22 15.16
CA PHE A 121 -0.62 5.35 14.57
C PHE A 121 0.64 5.68 15.38
N SER A 122 1.76 5.76 14.68
CA SER A 122 3.03 6.27 15.21
C SER A 122 3.06 7.80 15.15
N GLU A 123 3.79 8.41 16.07
CA GLU A 123 4.04 9.86 16.12
C GLU A 123 4.66 10.40 14.81
N MET A 124 5.37 9.56 14.07
CA MET A 124 6.03 9.93 12.79
C MET A 124 5.12 9.77 11.55
N GLY A 125 3.82 9.54 11.72
CA GLY A 125 2.86 9.46 10.62
C GLY A 125 2.87 8.12 9.85
N ASN A 126 3.47 7.08 10.44
CA ASN A 126 3.31 5.71 9.98
C ASN A 126 2.16 5.05 10.75
N PHE A 127 1.49 4.07 10.15
CA PHE A 127 0.51 3.26 10.85
C PHE A 127 0.59 1.80 10.41
N GLY A 128 0.21 0.91 11.30
CA GLY A 128 0.16 -0.54 11.07
C GLY A 128 -1.02 -1.14 11.82
N PHE A 129 -1.65 -2.14 11.22
CA PHE A 129 -2.81 -2.83 11.78
C PHE A 129 -2.80 -4.31 11.40
#